data_AF-A0A4Q9G445-F1
#
_entry.id   AF-A0A4Q9G445-F1
#
_cell.length_a   1.000
_cell.length_b   1.000
_cell.length_c   1.000
_cell.angle_alpha   90.00
_cell.angle_beta   90.00
_cell.angle_gamma   90.00
#
_symmetry.space_group_name_H-M   'P 1'
#
loop_
_entity.id
_entity.type
_entity.pdbx_description
1 polymer ?
#
loop_
_entity_poly.entity_id
_entity_poly.type
_entity_poly.pdbx_seq_one_letter_code
_entity_poly.pdbx_strand_id
1 'polypeptide(L)'
;MSSDWYPGIERFCEHWNHAPMLQQTFDTLQQTFAEGHDACIDASKGLVECACRVIIENLDDPSNPIKDWKDSPIKADTPGFKDWVSGALRLLNLTESRDDPFSKLLSQHFKLVDALGHFRNMAGPISHGKEGFAHKLSAHHRRAAVLAADALVTFLHEAYLEREPDPVTTLEPYERLPKSNALIDFHVEAEAAGNEDGWLAITLRLPGDETLDLTVEPSRLLFGVDREAYKYVLSLCRDASLPPAEDDEEEAA
;
A
#
# COMPACT_ATOMS: atom_id res chain seq x y z
N MET A 1 -4.16 8.53 -25.59
CA MET A 1 -2.90 7.90 -26.07
C MET A 1 -2.74 6.62 -25.28
N SER A 2 -2.56 5.48 -25.96
CA SER A 2 -2.58 4.12 -25.39
C SER A 2 -1.63 3.98 -24.19
N SER A 3 -2.11 3.34 -23.13
CA SER A 3 -1.60 3.22 -21.76
C SER A 3 -0.33 2.36 -21.57
N ASP A 4 0.48 2.12 -22.61
CA ASP A 4 1.60 1.15 -22.53
C ASP A 4 2.90 1.70 -21.93
N TRP A 5 2.92 2.91 -21.36
CA TRP A 5 4.17 3.51 -20.86
C TRP A 5 4.52 3.10 -19.44
N TYR A 6 3.52 2.78 -18.62
CA TYR A 6 3.72 2.51 -17.19
C TYR A 6 2.69 1.51 -16.62
N PRO A 7 2.53 0.33 -17.23
CA PRO A 7 1.53 -0.65 -16.80
C PRO A 7 1.80 -1.22 -15.39
N GLY A 8 3.05 -1.23 -14.93
CA GLY A 8 3.40 -1.69 -13.59
C GLY A 8 2.98 -0.69 -12.52
N ILE A 9 3.15 0.60 -12.80
CA ILE A 9 2.64 1.68 -11.95
C ILE A 9 1.12 1.63 -11.84
N GLU A 10 0.42 1.45 -12.96
CA GLU A 10 -1.05 1.35 -12.97
C GLU A 10 -1.51 0.22 -12.04
N ARG A 11 -0.96 -0.99 -12.20
CA ARG A 11 -1.28 -2.14 -11.36
C ARG A 11 -0.97 -1.90 -9.88
N PHE A 12 0.17 -1.28 -9.57
CA PHE A 12 0.54 -0.98 -8.19
C PHE A 12 -0.44 0.03 -7.56
N CYS A 13 -0.83 1.08 -8.30
CA CYS A 13 -1.78 2.07 -7.81
C CYS A 13 -3.20 1.49 -7.68
N GLU A 14 -3.61 0.58 -8.56
CA GLU A 14 -4.87 -0.15 -8.44
C GLU A 14 -4.91 -1.05 -7.19
N HIS A 15 -3.82 -1.78 -6.94
CA HIS A 15 -3.66 -2.61 -5.74
C HIS A 15 -3.74 -1.75 -4.46
N TRP A 16 -3.03 -0.62 -4.45
CA TRP A 16 -2.99 0.34 -3.33
C TRP A 16 -3.93 1.53 -3.52
N ASN A 17 -5.16 1.29 -3.98
CA ASN A 17 -6.14 2.34 -4.29
C ASN A 17 -6.53 3.23 -3.08
N HIS A 18 -6.29 2.73 -1.87
CA HIS A 18 -6.61 3.39 -0.61
C HIS A 18 -5.46 4.27 -0.09
N ALA A 19 -4.28 4.28 -0.73
CA ALA A 19 -3.13 5.10 -0.34
C ALA A 19 -3.21 6.50 -0.99
N PRO A 20 -3.68 7.56 -0.27
CA PRO A 20 -4.04 8.83 -0.89
C PRO A 20 -2.86 9.55 -1.54
N MET A 21 -1.68 9.51 -0.90
CA MET A 21 -0.48 10.16 -1.43
C MET A 21 0.02 9.49 -2.71
N LEU A 22 -0.11 8.16 -2.80
CA LEU A 22 0.23 7.40 -4.00
C LEU A 22 -0.69 7.81 -5.15
N GLN A 23 -2.01 7.85 -4.92
CA GLN A 23 -3.00 8.24 -5.94
C GLN A 23 -2.77 9.68 -6.43
N GLN A 24 -2.58 10.64 -5.51
CA GLN A 24 -2.30 12.03 -5.88
C GLN A 24 -1.01 12.19 -6.71
N THR A 25 0.02 11.42 -6.37
CA THR A 25 1.28 11.43 -7.12
C THR A 25 1.13 10.79 -8.49
N PHE A 26 0.32 9.73 -8.58
CA PHE A 26 0.01 9.07 -9.85
C PHE A 26 -0.81 9.98 -10.79
N ASP A 27 -1.84 10.66 -10.28
CA ASP A 27 -2.60 11.66 -11.04
C ASP A 27 -1.69 12.76 -11.59
N THR A 28 -0.77 13.25 -10.74
CA THR A 28 0.23 14.25 -11.13
C THR A 28 1.14 13.72 -12.24
N LEU A 29 1.59 12.46 -12.15
CA LEU A 29 2.40 11.81 -13.17
C LEU A 29 1.64 11.74 -14.50
N GLN A 30 0.39 11.26 -14.48
CA GLN A 30 -0.44 11.12 -15.67
C GLN A 30 -0.65 12.47 -16.36
N GLN A 31 -1.04 13.49 -15.59
CA GLN A 31 -1.26 14.84 -16.10
C GLN A 31 0.01 15.42 -16.73
N THR A 32 1.10 15.45 -15.95
CA THR A 32 2.36 16.08 -16.40
C THR A 32 3.00 15.33 -17.56
N PHE A 33 2.84 14.01 -17.65
CA PHE A 33 3.31 13.22 -18.78
C PHE A 33 2.48 13.50 -20.05
N ALA A 34 1.15 13.57 -19.94
CA ALA A 34 0.25 13.87 -21.04
C ALA A 34 0.48 15.28 -21.62
N GLU A 35 0.74 16.25 -20.74
CA GLU A 35 1.08 17.63 -21.11
C GLU A 35 2.51 17.78 -21.65
N GLY A 36 3.35 16.73 -21.54
CA GLY A 36 4.75 16.79 -21.91
C GLY A 36 5.56 17.75 -21.03
N HIS A 37 5.16 17.92 -19.77
CA HIS A 37 5.78 18.82 -18.80
C HIS A 37 6.92 18.10 -18.05
N ASP A 38 8.03 18.79 -17.82
CA ASP A 38 9.21 18.20 -17.15
C ASP A 38 8.99 17.87 -15.67
N ALA A 39 7.88 18.35 -15.08
CA ALA A 39 7.41 17.92 -13.76
C ALA A 39 7.13 16.40 -13.70
N CYS A 40 6.89 15.75 -14.84
CA CYS A 40 6.77 14.30 -14.93
C CYS A 40 8.00 13.55 -14.40
N ILE A 41 9.21 14.13 -14.51
CA ILE A 41 10.44 13.52 -13.97
C ILE A 41 10.39 13.47 -12.43
N ASP A 42 9.91 14.54 -11.79
CA ASP A 42 9.70 14.56 -10.33
C ASP A 42 8.58 13.64 -9.91
N ALA A 43 7.46 13.67 -10.63
CA ALA A 43 6.33 12.80 -10.34
C ALA A 43 6.76 11.32 -10.43
N SER A 44 7.62 10.97 -11.40
CA SER A 44 8.18 9.62 -11.52
C SER A 44 9.01 9.23 -10.28
N LYS A 45 9.86 10.15 -9.81
CA LYS A 45 10.67 9.96 -8.59
C LYS A 45 9.79 9.84 -7.34
N GLY A 46 8.87 10.79 -7.16
CA GLY A 46 7.94 10.82 -6.03
C GLY A 46 7.03 9.60 -5.99
N LEU A 47 6.65 9.06 -7.16
CA LEU A 47 5.86 7.84 -7.22
C LEU A 47 6.62 6.62 -6.70
N VAL A 48 7.90 6.47 -7.09
CA VAL A 48 8.76 5.40 -6.55
C VAL A 48 8.93 5.58 -5.03
N GLU A 49 9.07 6.81 -4.54
CA GLU A 49 9.10 7.09 -3.09
C GLU A 49 7.79 6.66 -2.39
N CYS A 50 6.64 7.00 -2.97
CA CYS A 50 5.34 6.58 -2.43
C CYS A 50 5.21 5.06 -2.42
N ALA A 51 5.62 4.38 -3.49
CA ALA A 51 5.61 2.92 -3.56
C ALA A 51 6.49 2.29 -2.47
N CYS A 52 7.71 2.81 -2.27
CA CYS A 52 8.60 2.36 -1.20
C CYS A 52 7.97 2.56 0.19
N ARG A 53 7.33 3.70 0.44
CA ARG A 53 6.66 3.99 1.72
C ARG A 53 5.53 3.01 2.00
N VAL A 54 4.63 2.80 1.04
CA VAL A 54 3.51 1.86 1.19
C VAL A 54 4.01 0.45 1.52
N ILE A 55 5.08 0.00 0.83
CA ILE A 55 5.69 -1.31 1.10
C ILE A 55 6.31 -1.36 2.49
N ILE A 56 7.05 -0.32 2.89
CA ILE A 56 7.68 -0.24 4.21
C ILE A 56 6.61 -0.27 5.31
N GLU A 57 5.55 0.52 5.18
CA GLU A 57 4.45 0.57 6.15
C GLU A 57 3.74 -0.78 6.32
N ASN A 58 3.64 -1.57 5.25
CA ASN A 58 2.98 -2.88 5.28
C ASN A 58 3.90 -4.04 5.67
N LEU A 59 5.23 -3.86 5.59
CA LEU A 59 6.21 -4.92 5.89
C LEU A 59 7.05 -4.63 7.14
N ASP A 60 6.87 -3.48 7.79
CA ASP A 60 7.64 -3.15 8.99
C ASP A 60 7.35 -4.18 10.10
N ASP A 61 8.41 -4.76 10.64
CA ASP A 61 8.33 -5.81 11.66
C ASP A 61 8.36 -5.16 13.05
N PRO A 62 7.29 -5.27 13.85
CA PRO A 62 7.26 -4.69 15.20
C PRO A 62 8.38 -5.21 16.12
N SER A 63 8.89 -6.42 15.87
CA SER A 63 9.98 -7.03 16.64
C SER A 63 11.38 -6.55 16.20
N ASN A 64 11.49 -5.99 14.99
CA ASN A 64 12.71 -5.41 14.45
C ASN A 64 12.39 -4.18 13.56
N PRO A 65 11.84 -3.11 14.17
CA PRO A 65 11.23 -2.04 13.41
C PRO A 65 12.28 -1.27 12.64
N ILE A 66 11.95 -0.88 11.41
CA ILE A 66 12.86 -0.21 10.48
C ILE A 66 13.38 1.09 11.09
N LYS A 67 12.62 1.75 11.97
CA LYS A 67 13.05 2.96 12.69
C LYS A 67 14.28 2.76 13.58
N ASP A 68 14.60 1.52 13.95
CA ASP A 68 15.74 1.21 14.80
C ASP A 68 17.00 0.85 13.98
N TRP A 69 16.85 0.59 12.67
CA TRP A 69 17.95 0.22 11.79
C TRP A 69 18.99 1.35 11.66
N LYS A 70 20.29 1.00 11.58
CA LYS A 70 21.38 1.98 11.48
C LYS A 70 21.25 2.90 10.26
N ASP A 71 20.74 2.35 9.17
CA ASP A 71 20.57 2.90 7.83
C ASP A 71 19.09 3.10 7.47
N SER A 72 18.25 3.28 8.51
CA SER A 72 16.80 3.47 8.33
C SER A 72 16.47 4.72 7.50
N PRO A 73 15.60 4.63 6.49
CA PRO A 73 15.10 5.82 5.81
C PRO A 73 14.38 6.77 6.75
N ILE A 74 13.63 6.25 7.73
CA ILE A 74 12.80 7.06 8.62
C ILE A 74 13.55 7.69 9.80
N LYS A 75 14.87 7.47 9.94
CA LYS A 75 15.69 8.18 10.94
C LYS A 75 16.15 9.55 10.49
N ALA A 76 16.22 9.80 9.19
CA ALA A 76 16.62 11.10 8.68
C ALA A 76 15.47 12.11 8.83
N ASP A 77 15.77 13.34 9.25
CA ASP A 77 14.78 14.43 9.31
C ASP A 77 14.14 14.68 7.92
N THR A 78 14.90 14.42 6.86
CA THR A 78 14.49 14.48 5.45
C THR A 78 15.02 13.25 4.69
N PRO A 79 14.30 12.12 4.74
CA PRO A 79 14.71 10.89 4.06
C PRO A 79 14.84 11.12 2.55
N GLY A 80 16.01 10.82 1.99
CA GLY A 80 16.24 10.95 0.57
C GLY A 80 15.67 9.78 -0.22
N PHE A 81 15.53 9.97 -1.53
CA PHE A 81 15.08 8.94 -2.47
C PHE A 81 15.83 7.61 -2.32
N LYS A 82 17.15 7.70 -2.18
CA LYS A 82 18.03 6.53 -2.00
C LYS A 82 17.68 5.76 -0.73
N ASP A 83 17.33 6.46 0.34
CA ASP A 83 17.07 5.84 1.62
C ASP A 83 15.77 5.02 1.52
N TRP A 84 14.73 5.58 0.91
CA TRP A 84 13.45 4.89 0.68
C TRP A 84 13.63 3.61 -0.14
N VAL A 85 14.30 3.70 -1.28
CA VAL A 85 14.54 2.54 -2.16
C VAL A 85 15.38 1.49 -1.44
N SER A 86 16.43 1.90 -0.73
CA SER A 86 17.29 0.95 0.00
C SER A 86 16.53 0.23 1.13
N GLY A 87 15.69 0.96 1.87
CA GLY A 87 14.86 0.39 2.93
C GLY A 87 13.85 -0.63 2.39
N ALA A 88 13.13 -0.28 1.32
CA ALA A 88 12.16 -1.18 0.71
C ALA A 88 12.81 -2.45 0.13
N LEU A 89 13.93 -2.32 -0.60
CA LEU A 89 14.64 -3.48 -1.14
C LEU A 89 15.15 -4.43 -0.06
N ARG A 90 15.61 -3.87 1.08
CA ARG A 90 16.06 -4.66 2.22
C ARG A 90 14.90 -5.37 2.91
N LEU A 91 13.77 -4.68 3.15
CA LEU A 91 12.58 -5.32 3.73
C LEU A 91 12.08 -6.46 2.84
N LEU A 92 12.09 -6.25 1.52
CA LEU A 92 11.67 -7.25 0.54
C LEU A 92 12.65 -8.42 0.39
N ASN A 93 13.83 -8.38 1.04
CA ASN A 93 14.90 -9.36 0.86
C ASN A 93 15.34 -9.53 -0.61
N LEU A 94 15.21 -8.48 -1.42
CA LEU A 94 15.54 -8.52 -2.85
C LEU A 94 17.04 -8.49 -3.15
N THR A 95 17.86 -8.23 -2.14
CA THR A 95 19.31 -8.08 -2.30
C THR A 95 20.02 -9.05 -1.35
N GLU A 96 20.42 -10.21 -1.86
CA GLU A 96 21.21 -11.19 -1.08
C GLU A 96 22.69 -10.77 -0.96
N SER A 97 23.23 -10.07 -1.98
CA SER A 97 24.60 -9.55 -1.96
C SER A 97 24.77 -8.31 -2.84
N ARG A 98 25.77 -7.47 -2.53
CA ARG A 98 26.07 -6.26 -3.33
C ARG A 98 26.46 -6.57 -4.78
N ASP A 99 26.92 -7.79 -5.04
CA ASP A 99 27.40 -8.20 -6.36
C ASP A 99 26.37 -8.91 -7.23
N ASP A 100 25.20 -9.17 -6.67
CA ASP A 100 24.06 -9.75 -7.38
C ASP A 100 23.68 -8.89 -8.62
N PRO A 101 23.58 -9.49 -9.81
CA PRO A 101 23.20 -8.79 -11.04
C PRO A 101 21.85 -8.06 -10.95
N PHE A 102 20.89 -8.60 -10.21
CA PHE A 102 19.56 -7.99 -10.06
C PHE A 102 19.64 -6.71 -9.21
N SER A 103 20.36 -6.76 -8.09
CA SER A 103 20.69 -5.61 -7.26
C SER A 103 21.41 -4.49 -8.06
N LYS A 104 22.31 -4.88 -8.98
CA LYS A 104 22.97 -3.93 -9.90
C LYS A 104 21.98 -3.32 -10.89
N LEU A 105 21.07 -4.10 -11.46
CA LEU A 105 20.05 -3.61 -12.40
C LEU A 105 19.11 -2.59 -11.74
N LEU A 106 18.61 -2.89 -10.54
CA LEU A 106 17.80 -1.96 -9.75
C LEU A 106 18.55 -0.67 -9.44
N SER A 107 19.84 -0.79 -9.08
CA SER A 107 20.70 0.36 -8.84
C SER A 107 20.85 1.27 -10.06
N GLN A 108 20.87 0.72 -11.29
CA GLN A 108 20.95 1.55 -12.50
C GLN A 108 19.65 2.28 -12.81
N HIS A 109 18.49 1.63 -12.64
CA HIS A 109 17.19 2.29 -12.81
C HIS A 109 17.03 3.43 -11.80
N PHE A 110 17.37 3.17 -10.53
CA PHE A 110 17.42 4.19 -9.49
C PHE A 110 18.33 5.37 -9.86
N LYS A 111 19.58 5.09 -10.28
CA LYS A 111 20.54 6.14 -10.67
C LYS A 111 20.06 6.96 -11.84
N LEU A 112 19.37 6.34 -12.80
CA LEU A 112 18.82 7.05 -13.95
C LEU A 112 17.72 8.03 -13.52
N VAL A 113 16.75 7.59 -12.72
CA VAL A 113 15.68 8.45 -12.20
C VAL A 113 16.27 9.62 -11.39
N ASP A 114 17.20 9.33 -10.49
CA ASP A 114 17.80 10.35 -9.63
C ASP A 114 18.66 11.36 -10.43
N ALA A 115 19.46 10.87 -11.38
CA ALA A 115 20.27 11.73 -12.24
C ALA A 115 19.41 12.64 -13.15
N LEU A 116 18.29 12.15 -13.66
CA LEU A 116 17.35 12.95 -14.44
C LEU A 116 16.66 14.03 -13.60
N GLY A 117 16.27 13.71 -12.36
CA GLY A 117 15.75 14.68 -11.40
C GLY A 117 16.77 15.78 -11.08
N HIS A 118 18.02 15.38 -10.78
CA HIS A 118 19.11 16.33 -10.53
C HIS A 118 19.43 17.19 -11.76
N PHE A 119 19.47 16.58 -12.96
CA PHE A 119 19.68 17.30 -14.21
C PHE A 119 18.61 18.38 -14.39
N ARG A 120 17.34 18.06 -14.17
CA ARG A 120 16.25 19.04 -14.28
C ARG A 120 16.36 20.15 -13.23
N ASN A 121 16.70 19.85 -11.98
CA ASN A 121 16.93 20.88 -10.95
C ASN A 121 18.04 21.86 -11.36
N MET A 122 19.07 21.36 -12.04
CA MET A 122 20.21 22.16 -12.50
C MET A 122 20.02 22.82 -13.88
N ALA A 123 19.20 22.25 -14.76
CA ALA A 123 19.07 22.60 -16.18
C ALA A 123 17.65 23.02 -16.58
N GLY A 124 16.75 23.23 -15.61
CA GLY A 124 15.41 23.75 -15.82
C GLY A 124 15.39 25.16 -16.41
N PRO A 125 14.20 25.74 -16.67
CA PRO A 125 14.02 26.98 -17.44
C PRO A 125 14.71 28.24 -16.90
N ILE A 126 15.39 28.17 -15.77
CA ILE A 126 16.14 29.27 -15.11
C ILE A 126 17.67 29.11 -15.31
N SER A 127 18.14 28.00 -15.89
CA SER A 127 19.57 27.69 -16.03
C SER A 127 20.18 28.23 -17.33
N HIS A 128 20.67 29.47 -17.26
CA HIS A 128 21.35 30.14 -18.37
C HIS A 128 22.64 29.44 -18.77
N GLY A 129 22.57 28.64 -19.84
CA GLY A 129 23.75 28.15 -20.56
C GLY A 129 23.57 26.84 -21.33
N LYS A 130 22.56 26.02 -21.02
CA LYS A 130 22.31 24.71 -21.67
C LYS A 130 20.92 24.55 -22.32
N GLU A 131 20.15 25.63 -22.39
CA GLU A 131 18.72 25.66 -22.73
C GLU A 131 18.37 25.01 -24.08
N GLY A 132 19.16 25.25 -25.14
CA GLY A 132 18.82 24.80 -26.50
C GLY A 132 18.98 23.30 -26.78
N PHE A 133 19.87 22.60 -26.06
CA PHE A 133 20.07 21.15 -26.22
C PHE A 133 19.24 20.36 -25.20
N ALA A 134 19.12 20.87 -23.97
CA ALA A 134 18.29 20.27 -22.93
C ALA A 134 16.80 20.21 -23.34
N HIS A 135 16.28 21.27 -23.97
CA HIS A 135 14.89 21.30 -24.47
C HIS A 135 14.62 20.23 -25.53
N LYS A 136 15.60 19.97 -26.42
CA LYS A 136 15.47 18.94 -27.48
C LYS A 136 15.44 17.52 -26.92
N LEU A 137 16.09 17.28 -25.79
CA LEU A 137 16.13 15.98 -25.13
C LEU A 137 15.07 15.81 -24.03
N SER A 138 14.36 16.87 -23.65
CA SER A 138 13.35 16.88 -22.58
C SER A 138 12.33 15.73 -22.73
N ALA A 139 11.80 15.53 -23.96
CA ALA A 139 10.87 14.44 -24.24
C ALA A 139 11.47 13.04 -24.03
N HIS A 140 12.75 12.86 -24.34
CA HIS A 140 13.45 11.59 -24.11
C HIS A 140 13.74 11.37 -22.63
N HIS A 141 14.14 12.42 -21.90
CA HIS A 141 14.35 12.37 -20.46
C HIS A 141 13.07 12.04 -19.70
N ARG A 142 11.93 12.64 -20.07
CA ARG A 142 10.62 12.30 -19.48
C ARG A 142 10.28 10.83 -19.67
N ARG A 143 10.38 10.31 -20.90
CA ARG A 143 10.12 8.88 -21.18
C ARG A 143 11.07 7.97 -20.40
N ALA A 144 12.35 8.31 -20.34
CA ALA A 144 13.34 7.53 -19.60
C ALA A 144 13.05 7.50 -18.10
N ALA A 145 12.65 8.63 -17.50
CA ALA A 145 12.26 8.70 -16.10
C ALA A 145 11.03 7.83 -15.81
N VAL A 146 10.00 7.94 -16.64
CA VAL A 146 8.76 7.16 -16.52
C VAL A 146 9.01 5.66 -16.64
N LEU A 147 9.71 5.22 -17.68
CA LEU A 147 10.03 3.81 -17.87
C LEU A 147 10.91 3.25 -16.75
N ALA A 148 11.84 4.06 -16.24
CA ALA A 148 12.69 3.62 -15.13
C ALA A 148 11.92 3.53 -13.81
N ALA A 149 11.00 4.47 -13.56
CA ALA A 149 10.09 4.40 -12.42
C ALA A 149 9.14 3.20 -12.54
N ASP A 150 8.59 2.94 -13.73
CA ASP A 150 7.71 1.79 -13.97
C ASP A 150 8.40 0.46 -13.71
N ALA A 151 9.62 0.30 -14.21
CA ALA A 151 10.43 -0.89 -13.93
C ALA A 151 10.67 -1.06 -12.42
N LEU A 152 11.07 0.00 -11.71
CA LEU A 152 11.29 -0.04 -10.26
C LEU A 152 10.02 -0.42 -9.50
N VAL A 153 8.90 0.24 -9.78
CA VAL A 153 7.62 -0.05 -9.13
C VAL A 153 7.16 -1.48 -9.43
N THR A 154 7.31 -1.95 -10.67
CA THR A 154 7.01 -3.33 -11.04
C THR A 154 7.84 -4.30 -10.22
N PHE A 155 9.16 -4.12 -10.15
CA PHE A 155 10.02 -5.01 -9.37
C PHE A 155 9.65 -5.03 -7.88
N LEU A 156 9.38 -3.87 -7.31
CA LEU A 156 8.94 -3.74 -5.93
C LEU A 156 7.60 -4.44 -5.70
N HIS A 157 6.65 -4.27 -6.62
CA HIS A 157 5.31 -4.84 -6.55
C HIS A 157 5.32 -6.36 -6.63
N GLU A 158 5.97 -6.92 -7.66
CA GLU A 158 6.03 -8.37 -7.85
C GLU A 158 6.75 -9.04 -6.67
N ALA A 159 7.85 -8.44 -6.19
CA ALA A 159 8.55 -8.92 -5.01
C ALA A 159 7.69 -8.87 -3.74
N TYR A 160 6.86 -7.85 -3.61
CA TYR A 160 5.91 -7.75 -2.51
C TYR A 160 4.85 -8.86 -2.61
N LEU A 161 4.30 -9.10 -3.80
CA LEU A 161 3.23 -10.08 -4.01
C LEU A 161 3.66 -11.53 -3.76
N GLU A 162 4.92 -11.86 -4.06
CA GLU A 162 5.55 -13.16 -3.79
C GLU A 162 5.73 -13.44 -2.29
N ARG A 163 5.62 -12.42 -1.43
CA ARG A 163 5.67 -12.62 0.02
C ARG A 163 4.30 -12.97 0.55
N GLU A 164 4.32 -13.85 1.54
CA GLU A 164 3.15 -14.13 2.36
C GLU A 164 3.03 -13.01 3.42
N PRO A 165 1.93 -12.23 3.41
CA PRO A 165 1.75 -11.17 4.40
C PRO A 165 1.62 -11.75 5.81
N ASP A 166 2.19 -11.06 6.80
CA ASP A 166 1.92 -11.39 8.19
C ASP A 166 0.52 -10.88 8.57
N PRO A 167 -0.44 -11.77 8.92
CA PRO A 167 -1.80 -11.38 9.25
C PRO A 167 -1.91 -10.46 10.48
N VAL A 168 -0.86 -10.35 11.30
CA VAL A 168 -0.85 -9.50 12.51
C VAL A 168 -0.55 -8.04 12.17
N THR A 169 0.22 -7.78 11.11
CA THR A 169 0.78 -6.46 10.81
C THR A 169 0.34 -5.91 9.46
N THR A 170 -0.15 -6.77 8.57
CA THR A 170 -0.56 -6.37 7.23
C THR A 170 -1.90 -5.64 7.24
N LEU A 171 -2.03 -4.62 6.37
CA LEU A 171 -3.31 -3.98 6.04
C LEU A 171 -3.99 -4.63 4.83
N GLU A 172 -3.42 -5.73 4.32
CA GLU A 172 -3.96 -6.47 3.18
C GLU A 172 -5.32 -7.12 3.49
N PRO A 173 -6.21 -7.26 2.49
CA PRO A 173 -7.53 -7.84 2.69
C PRO A 173 -7.45 -9.36 2.91
N TYR A 174 -8.54 -9.93 3.42
CA TYR A 174 -8.68 -11.36 3.76
C TYR A 174 -8.18 -12.30 2.66
N GLU A 175 -8.43 -11.98 1.40
CA GLU A 175 -8.08 -12.81 0.23
C GLU A 175 -6.57 -13.00 0.03
N ARG A 176 -5.73 -12.13 0.62
CA ARG A 176 -4.26 -12.22 0.54
C ARG A 176 -3.64 -13.18 1.56
N LEU A 177 -4.45 -13.77 2.44
CA LEU A 177 -4.01 -14.67 3.50
C LEU A 177 -4.50 -16.13 3.32
N PRO A 178 -4.53 -16.70 2.10
CA PRO A 178 -5.27 -17.95 1.84
C PRO A 178 -4.74 -19.15 2.63
N LYS A 179 -3.42 -19.22 2.91
CA LYS A 179 -2.86 -20.32 3.70
C LYS A 179 -3.15 -20.16 5.19
N SER A 180 -3.00 -18.96 5.75
CA SER A 180 -3.36 -18.66 7.14
C SER A 180 -4.86 -18.90 7.37
N ASN A 181 -5.70 -18.43 6.44
CA ASN A 181 -7.13 -18.68 6.45
C ASN A 181 -7.41 -20.20 6.41
N ALA A 182 -6.80 -20.93 5.47
CA ALA A 182 -6.97 -22.38 5.38
C ALA A 182 -6.49 -23.14 6.64
N LEU A 183 -5.44 -22.64 7.30
CA LEU A 183 -4.94 -23.20 8.56
C LEU A 183 -5.98 -23.01 9.68
N ILE A 184 -6.55 -21.81 9.79
CA ILE A 184 -7.63 -21.51 10.75
C ILE A 184 -8.84 -22.38 10.43
N ASP A 185 -9.31 -22.38 9.18
CA ASP A 185 -10.49 -23.13 8.74
C ASP A 185 -10.34 -24.65 8.92
N PHE A 186 -9.10 -25.16 8.89
CA PHE A 186 -8.83 -26.58 9.12
C PHE A 186 -8.80 -26.96 10.61
N HIS A 187 -8.37 -26.04 11.48
CA HIS A 187 -8.10 -26.33 12.89
C HIS A 187 -9.12 -25.75 13.87
N VAL A 188 -9.96 -24.81 13.44
CA VAL A 188 -10.92 -24.11 14.27
C VAL A 188 -12.34 -24.50 13.85
N GLU A 189 -13.11 -24.99 14.81
CA GLU A 189 -14.55 -25.24 14.63
C GLU A 189 -15.33 -24.10 15.26
N ALA A 190 -16.36 -23.60 14.57
CA ALA A 190 -17.22 -22.53 15.07
C ALA A 190 -18.62 -23.08 15.37
N GLU A 191 -19.07 -22.92 16.61
CA GLU A 191 -20.45 -23.16 17.03
C GLU A 191 -21.17 -21.81 17.15
N ALA A 192 -22.32 -21.66 16.48
CA ALA A 192 -23.06 -20.41 16.45
C ALA A 192 -24.46 -20.56 17.07
N ALA A 193 -24.81 -19.62 17.95
CA ALA A 193 -26.12 -19.54 18.60
C ALA A 193 -26.62 -18.09 18.64
N GLY A 194 -27.93 -17.90 18.74
CA GLY A 194 -28.48 -16.59 19.07
C GLY A 194 -28.37 -16.33 20.57
N ASN A 195 -28.00 -15.11 20.97
CA ASN A 195 -28.07 -14.68 22.37
C ASN A 195 -29.43 -14.00 22.68
N GLU A 196 -29.61 -13.60 23.94
CA GLU A 196 -30.84 -12.96 24.42
C GLU A 196 -31.10 -11.59 23.76
N ASP A 197 -30.05 -10.91 23.29
CA ASP A 197 -30.11 -9.63 22.58
C ASP A 197 -30.40 -9.77 21.07
N GLY A 198 -30.56 -11.00 20.59
CA GLY A 198 -30.73 -11.30 19.16
C GLY A 198 -29.45 -11.14 18.33
N TRP A 199 -28.29 -11.08 18.99
CA TRP A 199 -26.97 -11.08 18.36
C TRP A 199 -26.47 -12.50 18.14
N LEU A 200 -25.47 -12.64 17.28
CA LEU A 200 -24.84 -13.92 17.00
C LEU A 200 -23.71 -14.16 18.01
N ALA A 201 -23.90 -15.13 18.90
CA ALA A 201 -22.85 -15.67 19.75
C ALA A 201 -22.12 -16.79 19.00
N ILE A 202 -20.81 -16.69 18.87
CA ILE A 202 -19.95 -17.66 18.19
C ILE A 202 -18.91 -18.14 19.20
N THR A 203 -18.88 -19.44 19.47
CA THR A 203 -17.82 -20.09 20.24
C THR A 203 -16.88 -20.78 19.27
N LEU A 204 -15.62 -20.32 19.23
CA LEU A 204 -14.56 -20.92 18.44
C LEU A 204 -13.81 -21.93 19.29
N ARG A 205 -13.75 -23.18 18.83
CA ARG A 205 -12.94 -24.24 19.44
C ARG A 205 -11.55 -24.22 18.81
N LEU A 206 -10.55 -23.88 19.63
CA LEU A 206 -9.17 -23.74 19.22
C LEU A 206 -8.37 -25.05 19.47
N PRO A 207 -7.21 -25.22 18.84
CA PRO A 207 -6.30 -26.31 19.16
C PRO A 207 -5.94 -26.34 20.65
N GLY A 208 -6.01 -27.51 21.28
CA GLY A 208 -5.65 -27.68 22.70
C GLY A 208 -6.81 -27.50 23.68
N ASP A 209 -8.06 -27.69 23.23
CA ASP A 209 -9.29 -27.57 24.03
C ASP A 209 -9.55 -26.17 24.62
N GLU A 210 -8.90 -25.14 24.06
CA GLU A 210 -9.18 -23.74 24.36
C GLU A 210 -10.41 -23.27 23.56
N THR A 211 -11.17 -22.34 24.13
CA THR A 211 -12.35 -21.74 23.48
C THR A 211 -12.24 -20.22 23.48
N LEU A 212 -12.65 -19.61 22.37
CA LEU A 212 -12.76 -18.16 22.22
C LEU A 212 -14.20 -17.79 21.87
N ASP A 213 -14.83 -16.99 22.71
CA ASP A 213 -16.21 -16.52 22.50
C ASP A 213 -16.22 -15.14 21.84
N LEU A 214 -17.05 -15.01 20.81
CA LEU A 214 -17.29 -13.78 20.07
C LEU A 214 -18.78 -13.48 20.05
N THR A 215 -19.14 -12.21 20.22
CA THR A 215 -20.52 -11.76 20.00
C THR A 215 -20.51 -10.75 18.85
N VAL A 216 -21.38 -10.96 17.86
CA VAL A 216 -21.41 -10.18 16.62
C VAL A 216 -22.82 -9.63 16.40
N GLU A 217 -22.92 -8.30 16.30
CA GLU A 217 -24.19 -7.64 16.00
C GLU A 217 -24.62 -7.95 14.54
N PRO A 218 -25.93 -8.07 14.26
CA PRO A 218 -26.41 -8.34 12.90
C PRO A 218 -25.91 -7.34 11.86
N SER A 219 -25.84 -6.05 12.21
CA SER A 219 -25.35 -5.00 11.32
C SER A 219 -23.86 -5.16 10.98
N ARG A 220 -23.04 -5.57 11.95
CA ARG A 220 -21.60 -5.80 11.81
C ARG A 220 -21.31 -7.03 10.95
N LEU A 221 -22.04 -8.12 11.17
CA LEU A 221 -21.98 -9.31 10.33
C LEU A 221 -22.28 -8.97 8.87
N LEU A 222 -23.42 -8.34 8.62
CA LEU A 222 -23.85 -7.98 7.26
C LEU A 222 -22.83 -7.04 6.59
N PHE A 223 -22.37 -6.01 7.30
CA PHE A 223 -21.43 -5.04 6.72
C PHE A 223 -20.07 -5.66 6.39
N GLY A 224 -19.60 -6.60 7.21
CA GLY A 224 -18.31 -7.28 7.02
C GLY A 224 -18.34 -8.41 6.00
N VAL A 225 -19.45 -9.15 5.90
CA VAL A 225 -19.54 -10.38 5.08
C VAL A 225 -20.25 -10.14 3.75
N ASP A 226 -21.37 -9.41 3.72
CA ASP A 226 -22.15 -9.18 2.49
C ASP A 226 -22.77 -7.77 2.44
N ARG A 227 -22.12 -6.89 1.69
CA ARG A 227 -22.53 -5.50 1.51
C ARG A 227 -23.87 -5.33 0.81
N GLU A 228 -24.27 -6.26 -0.05
CA GLU A 228 -25.57 -6.18 -0.74
C GLU A 228 -26.69 -6.60 0.21
N ALA A 229 -26.47 -7.65 1.01
CA ALA A 229 -27.39 -8.03 2.08
C ALA A 229 -27.55 -6.89 3.11
N TYR A 230 -26.45 -6.23 3.49
CA TYR A 230 -26.49 -5.06 4.36
C TYR A 230 -27.39 -3.95 3.80
N LYS A 231 -27.20 -3.56 2.53
CA LYS A 231 -28.01 -2.52 1.88
C LYS A 231 -29.49 -2.91 1.83
N TYR A 232 -29.77 -4.17 1.51
CA TYR A 232 -31.13 -4.69 1.45
C TYR A 232 -31.82 -4.62 2.82
N VAL A 233 -31.21 -5.16 3.87
CA VAL A 233 -31.76 -5.12 5.23
C VAL A 233 -31.92 -3.69 5.72
N LEU A 234 -30.91 -2.83 5.51
CA LEU A 234 -31.00 -1.41 5.87
C LEU A 234 -32.19 -0.73 5.18
N SER A 235 -32.47 -1.05 3.92
CA SER A 235 -33.61 -0.47 3.20
C SER A 235 -34.96 -0.85 3.83
N LEU A 236 -35.09 -2.05 4.40
CA LEU A 236 -36.29 -2.50 5.09
C LEU A 236 -36.43 -1.87 6.48
N CYS A 237 -35.32 -1.57 7.15
CA CYS A 237 -35.32 -0.95 8.47
C CYS A 237 -35.46 0.57 8.44
N ARG A 238 -35.41 1.24 7.28
CA ARG A 238 -35.41 2.71 7.16
C ARG A 238 -36.57 3.42 7.85
N ASP A 239 -37.74 2.79 7.82
CA ASP A 239 -38.97 3.38 8.39
C ASP A 239 -39.26 2.85 9.80
N ALA A 240 -38.41 1.95 10.33
CA ALA A 240 -38.52 1.45 11.69
C ALA A 240 -37.96 2.47 12.68
N SER A 241 -38.71 2.78 13.72
CA SER A 241 -38.21 3.60 14.83
C SER A 241 -37.26 2.77 15.69
N LEU A 242 -36.11 3.35 16.05
CA LEU A 242 -35.27 2.79 17.11
C LEU A 242 -36.05 2.83 18.43
N PRO A 243 -35.90 1.80 19.30
CA PRO A 243 -36.39 1.91 20.66
C PRO A 243 -35.75 3.13 21.34
N PRO A 244 -36.48 3.80 22.24
CA PRO A 244 -35.87 4.85 23.06
C PRO A 244 -34.68 4.25 23.81
N ALA A 245 -33.58 5.01 23.88
CA ALA A 245 -32.44 4.61 24.70
C ALA A 245 -32.93 4.40 26.14
N GLU A 246 -32.52 3.31 26.78
CA GLU A 246 -32.69 3.16 28.21
C GLU A 246 -31.88 4.28 28.87
N ASP A 247 -32.57 5.24 29.49
CA ASP A 247 -31.93 6.24 30.34
C ASP A 247 -31.27 5.46 31.49
N ASP A 248 -29.94 5.58 31.64
CA ASP A 248 -29.17 5.06 32.77
C ASP A 248 -29.71 5.69 34.08
N GLU A 249 -30.79 5.12 34.64
CA GLU A 249 -31.25 5.36 36.01
C GLU A 249 -30.65 4.29 36.93
N GLU A 250 -29.37 4.46 37.27
CA GLU A 250 -28.76 3.90 38.48
C GLU A 250 -27.69 4.90 38.97
N GLU A 251 -27.63 5.35 40.21
CA GLU A 251 -28.53 5.31 41.36
C GLU A 251 -27.90 6.30 42.35
N ALA A 252 -28.61 7.36 42.73
CA ALA A 252 -28.27 8.17 43.88
C ALA A 252 -29.09 7.66 45.07
N ALA A 253 -28.53 6.75 45.85
CA ALA A 253 -28.98 6.43 47.21
C ALA A 253 -27.83 5.88 48.06
#